data_AF-A0A834MEA0-F1
#
_entry.id   AF-A0A834MEA0-F1
#
_cell.length_a   1.000
_cell.length_b   1.000
_cell.length_c   1.000
_cell.angle_alpha   90.00
_cell.angle_beta   90.00
_cell.angle_gamma   90.00
#
_symmetry.space_group_name_H-M   'P 1'
#
loop_
_entity.id
_entity.type
_entity.pdbx_description
1 polymer ?
#
loop_
_entity_poly.entity_id
_entity_poly.type
_entity_poly.pdbx_seq_one_letter_code
_entity_poly.pdbx_strand_id
1 'polypeptide(L)'
;MHSEGDIINDFYNLKGLHISERKKNFCKLLKVSANPVLLSIKPRNFLEKIFYLDILIYYRKTDKLLEILQEGNGVFTSRILKEKWFIQDVFQQKNETDIVNIFLPTLSCSLRGKVLLKMAVSLTEEKMDKIIELVIERYGVNLAQQVLFSCSEDMIRKIINNYDIDLDPVFRISRKRIQ
;
A
#
# COMPACT_ATOMS: atom_id res chain seq x y z
N MET A 1 26.43 24.84 -0.97
CA MET A 1 25.95 23.55 -0.43
C MET A 1 25.16 23.87 0.84
N HIS A 2 23.89 23.48 0.94
CA HIS A 2 23.17 23.56 2.23
C HIS A 2 23.76 22.49 3.15
N SER A 3 24.01 22.81 4.42
CA SER A 3 24.49 21.82 5.36
C SER A 3 23.39 20.81 5.69
N GLU A 4 23.76 19.61 6.15
CA GLU A 4 22.80 18.60 6.60
C GLU A 4 21.85 19.13 7.69
N GLY A 5 22.37 19.96 8.59
CA GLY A 5 21.60 20.64 9.63
C GLY A 5 20.55 21.61 9.06
N ASP A 6 20.87 22.33 7.99
CA ASP A 6 19.94 23.26 7.35
C ASP A 6 18.75 22.53 6.73
N ILE A 7 18.98 21.37 6.09
CA ILE A 7 17.93 20.57 5.43
C ILE A 7 16.95 20.00 6.46
N ILE A 8 17.46 19.47 7.58
CA ILE A 8 16.61 18.96 8.66
C ILE A 8 15.80 20.12 9.29
N ASN A 9 16.45 21.26 9.51
CA ASN A 9 15.78 22.43 10.07
C ASN A 9 14.68 22.96 9.13
N ASP A 10 14.91 22.97 7.82
CA ASP A 10 13.94 23.36 6.81
C ASP A 10 12.71 22.43 6.79
N PHE A 11 12.90 21.12 7.01
CA PHE A 11 11.79 20.19 7.14
C PHE A 11 10.92 20.51 8.37
N TYR A 12 11.56 20.75 9.53
CA TYR A 12 10.83 21.05 10.75
C TYR A 12 10.19 22.44 10.76
N ASN A 13 10.63 23.34 9.88
CA ASN A 13 10.16 24.71 9.77
C ASN A 13 9.58 25.01 8.37
N LEU A 14 8.89 24.03 7.76
CA LEU A 14 8.22 24.23 6.47
C LEU A 14 7.27 25.42 6.53
N LYS A 15 7.66 26.51 5.87
CA LYS A 15 6.90 27.77 5.81
C LYS A 15 5.57 27.57 5.09
N GLY A 16 4.56 28.33 5.51
CA GLY A 16 3.22 28.33 4.91
C GLY A 16 2.12 28.40 5.97
N LEU A 17 1.14 29.26 5.74
CA LEU A 17 -0.04 29.39 6.60
C LEU A 17 -0.98 28.20 6.37
N HIS A 18 -1.07 27.74 5.12
CA HIS A 18 -1.94 26.63 4.73
C HIS A 18 -1.18 25.33 4.47
N ILE A 19 -1.86 24.19 4.62
CA ILE A 19 -1.31 22.85 4.38
C ILE A 19 -0.80 22.69 2.94
N SER A 20 -1.50 23.29 1.97
CA SER A 20 -1.13 23.27 0.55
C SER A 20 0.23 23.93 0.29
N GLU A 21 0.50 25.05 0.95
CA GLU A 21 1.77 25.77 0.84
C GLU A 21 2.92 24.96 1.46
N ARG A 22 2.68 24.40 2.65
CA ARG A 22 3.66 23.52 3.32
C ARG A 22 4.00 22.30 2.45
N LYS A 23 2.99 21.69 1.82
CA LYS A 23 3.20 20.58 0.87
C LYS A 23 4.01 21.03 -0.35
N LYS A 24 3.73 22.21 -0.92
CA LYS A 24 4.49 22.76 -2.06
C LYS A 24 5.96 22.98 -1.67
N ASN A 25 6.21 23.51 -0.48
CA ASN A 25 7.57 23.75 0.01
C ASN A 25 8.29 22.44 0.36
N PHE A 26 7.58 21.46 0.92
CA PHE A 26 8.11 20.10 1.11
C PHE A 26 8.52 19.45 -0.21
N CYS A 27 7.69 19.52 -1.25
CA CYS A 27 8.06 18.97 -2.56
C CYS A 27 9.30 19.65 -3.16
N LYS A 28 9.49 20.95 -2.92
CA LYS A 28 10.73 21.66 -3.31
C LYS A 28 11.92 21.13 -2.51
N LEU A 29 11.77 21.02 -1.19
CA LEU A 29 12.81 20.48 -0.30
C LEU A 29 13.22 19.07 -0.74
N LEU A 30 12.27 18.20 -1.05
CA LEU A 30 12.54 16.82 -1.49
C LEU A 30 13.33 16.75 -2.81
N LYS A 31 13.00 17.62 -3.77
CA LYS A 31 13.66 17.66 -5.09
C LYS A 31 15.05 18.27 -5.07
N VAL A 32 15.23 19.35 -4.30
CA VAL A 32 16.54 19.99 -4.07
C VAL A 32 17.41 19.09 -3.19
N SER A 33 16.73 18.34 -2.32
CA SER A 33 17.17 17.26 -1.48
C SER A 33 18.20 16.35 -2.11
N ALA A 34 17.70 15.35 -2.84
CA ALA A 34 18.41 14.11 -3.21
C ALA A 34 19.42 13.62 -2.14
N ASN A 35 19.19 13.96 -0.87
CA ASN A 35 20.11 13.82 0.22
C ASN A 35 19.49 12.81 1.20
N PRO A 36 20.18 11.68 1.45
CA PRO A 36 19.70 10.66 2.37
C PRO A 36 19.57 11.17 3.82
N VAL A 37 20.10 12.35 4.16
CA VAL A 37 19.88 13.01 5.46
C VAL A 37 18.40 13.09 5.85
N LEU A 38 17.50 13.25 4.88
CA LEU A 38 16.05 13.29 5.11
C LEU A 38 15.51 12.01 5.77
N LEU A 39 16.20 10.87 5.64
CA LEU A 39 15.81 9.61 6.25
C LEU A 39 16.05 9.58 7.77
N SER A 40 16.92 10.45 8.28
CA SER A 40 17.24 10.55 9.71
C SER A 40 16.19 11.34 10.51
N ILE A 41 15.26 12.00 9.81
CA ILE A 41 14.21 12.84 10.42
C ILE A 41 13.31 12.00 11.32
N LYS A 42 12.99 12.57 12.49
CA LYS A 42 12.04 12.00 13.44
C LYS A 42 10.78 12.87 13.46
N PRO A 43 9.69 12.47 12.78
CA PRO A 43 8.48 13.28 12.71
C PRO A 43 7.85 13.45 14.10
N ARG A 44 7.52 14.69 14.47
CA ARG A 44 7.04 15.08 15.81
C ARG A 44 5.52 15.12 15.90
N ASN A 45 4.85 15.28 14.77
CA ASN A 45 3.39 15.39 14.68
C ASN A 45 2.84 14.61 13.47
N PHE A 46 1.52 14.51 13.38
CA PHE A 46 0.85 13.73 12.34
C PHE A 46 1.15 14.23 10.91
N LEU A 47 1.23 15.56 10.71
CA LEU A 47 1.55 16.13 9.41
C LEU A 47 2.99 15.83 9.00
N GLU A 48 3.94 15.94 9.94
CA GLU A 48 5.33 15.55 9.70
C GLU A 48 5.45 14.05 9.41
N LYS A 49 4.65 13.19 10.05
CA LYS A 49 4.60 11.75 9.72
C LYS A 49 4.14 11.52 8.27
N ILE A 50 3.17 12.30 7.80
CA ILE A 50 2.73 12.24 6.40
C ILE A 50 3.87 12.63 5.45
N PHE A 51 4.57 13.73 5.72
CA PHE A 51 5.69 14.16 4.87
C PHE A 51 6.85 13.19 4.94
N TYR A 52 7.14 12.64 6.12
CA TYR A 52 8.16 11.60 6.27
C TYR A 52 7.80 10.33 5.50
N LEU A 53 6.54 9.93 5.48
CA LEU A 53 6.09 8.84 4.63
C LEU A 53 6.34 9.12 3.14
N ASP A 54 6.10 10.35 2.68
CA ASP A 54 6.40 10.76 1.31
C ASP A 54 7.92 10.73 1.02
N ILE A 55 8.78 11.01 2.01
CA ILE A 55 10.24 10.82 1.93
C ILE A 55 10.57 9.33 1.75
N LEU A 56 10.00 8.45 2.58
CA LEU A 56 10.25 7.00 2.51
C LEU A 56 9.81 6.41 1.16
N ILE A 57 8.69 6.87 0.62
CA ILE A 57 8.19 6.51 -0.71
C ILE A 57 9.18 6.97 -1.79
N TYR A 58 9.62 8.22 -1.72
CA TYR A 58 10.56 8.80 -2.69
C TYR A 58 11.90 8.03 -2.73
N TYR A 59 12.44 7.66 -1.57
CA TYR A 59 13.68 6.88 -1.46
C TYR A 59 13.49 5.35 -1.47
N ARG A 60 12.27 4.88 -1.76
CA ARG A 60 11.91 3.45 -1.81
C ARG A 60 12.39 2.64 -0.60
N LYS A 61 12.14 3.12 0.61
CA LYS A 61 12.50 2.42 1.85
C LYS A 61 11.48 1.34 2.21
N THR A 62 11.49 0.26 1.43
CA THR A 62 10.51 -0.83 1.49
C THR A 62 10.29 -1.41 2.89
N ASP A 63 11.35 -1.72 3.64
CA ASP A 63 11.21 -2.30 4.98
C ASP A 63 10.48 -1.36 5.95
N LYS A 64 10.81 -0.06 5.91
CA LYS A 64 10.14 0.95 6.74
C LYS A 64 8.69 1.18 6.33
N LEU A 65 8.40 1.14 5.04
CA LEU A 65 7.03 1.23 4.54
C LEU A 65 6.22 0.00 4.94
N LEU A 66 6.83 -1.18 4.97
CA LEU A 66 6.19 -2.42 5.41
C LEU A 66 5.87 -2.39 6.91
N GLU A 67 6.80 -1.93 7.75
CA GLU A 67 6.57 -1.69 9.18
C GLU A 67 5.36 -0.78 9.39
N ILE A 68 5.32 0.39 8.71
CA ILE A 68 4.21 1.35 8.83
C ILE A 68 2.89 0.77 8.29
N LEU A 69 2.94 -0.04 7.23
CA LEU A 69 1.74 -0.69 6.69
C LEU A 69 1.11 -1.62 7.72
N GLN A 70 1.92 -2.38 8.45
CA GLN A 70 1.47 -3.34 9.46
C GLN A 70 0.80 -2.67 10.67
N GLU A 71 1.13 -1.41 10.98
CA GLU A 71 0.43 -0.62 12.00
C GLU A 71 -1.06 -0.38 11.67
N GLY A 72 -1.45 -0.48 10.39
CA GLY A 72 -2.86 -0.42 9.97
C GLY A 72 -3.50 0.97 10.01
N ASN A 73 -2.71 2.05 10.11
CA ASN A 73 -3.24 3.40 9.99
C ASN A 73 -3.83 3.63 8.59
N GLY A 74 -5.13 3.95 8.51
CA GLY A 74 -5.84 4.04 7.24
C GLY A 74 -5.31 5.11 6.27
N VAL A 75 -4.79 6.23 6.78
CA VAL A 75 -4.22 7.30 5.96
C VAL A 75 -2.87 6.86 5.37
N PHE A 76 -2.00 6.28 6.20
CA PHE A 76 -0.69 5.82 5.76
C PHE A 76 -0.79 4.62 4.83
N THR A 77 -1.62 3.65 5.19
CA THR A 77 -1.98 2.50 4.36
C THR A 77 -2.39 2.95 2.96
N SER A 78 -3.34 3.89 2.86
CA SER A 78 -3.85 4.36 1.56
C SER A 78 -2.80 5.09 0.72
N ARG A 79 -1.75 5.64 1.33
CA ARG A 79 -0.62 6.24 0.61
C ARG A 79 0.34 5.17 0.12
N ILE A 80 0.77 4.26 1.01
CA ILE A 80 1.69 3.17 0.68
C ILE A 80 1.10 2.29 -0.44
N LEU A 81 -0.16 1.87 -0.30
CA LEU A 81 -0.83 0.99 -1.24
C LEU A 81 -1.17 1.64 -2.60
N LYS A 82 -0.94 2.94 -2.78
CA LYS A 82 -1.03 3.56 -4.13
C LYS A 82 0.23 3.30 -4.95
N GLU A 83 1.33 3.01 -4.30
CA GLU A 83 2.63 2.82 -4.92
C GLU A 83 2.75 1.39 -5.48
N LYS A 84 2.51 1.22 -6.78
CA LYS A 84 2.62 -0.10 -7.44
C LYS A 84 3.98 -0.76 -7.23
N TRP A 85 5.05 0.05 -7.32
CA TRP A 85 6.42 -0.42 -7.13
C TRP A 85 6.63 -1.04 -5.74
N PHE A 86 5.98 -0.53 -4.70
CA PHE A 86 6.12 -1.07 -3.35
C PHE A 86 5.55 -2.49 -3.26
N ILE A 87 4.38 -2.73 -3.87
CA ILE A 87 3.77 -4.06 -3.90
C ILE A 87 4.66 -5.04 -4.66
N GLN A 88 5.23 -4.62 -5.78
CA GLN A 88 6.13 -5.45 -6.57
C GLN A 88 7.42 -5.76 -5.79
N ASP A 89 8.06 -4.76 -5.19
CA ASP A 89 9.29 -4.94 -4.42
C ASP A 89 9.10 -5.88 -3.22
N VAL A 90 7.95 -5.81 -2.52
CA VAL A 90 7.69 -6.66 -1.35
C VAL A 90 7.27 -8.09 -1.73
N PHE A 91 6.42 -8.24 -2.75
CA PHE A 91 5.69 -9.49 -2.95
C PHE A 91 6.06 -10.26 -4.22
N GLN A 92 6.67 -9.62 -5.22
CA GLN A 92 6.96 -10.29 -6.50
C GLN A 92 7.89 -11.49 -6.31
N GLN A 93 8.94 -11.33 -5.49
CA GLN A 93 9.95 -12.36 -5.23
C GLN A 93 9.67 -13.18 -3.98
N LYS A 94 8.64 -12.84 -3.20
CA LYS A 94 8.31 -13.53 -1.96
C LYS A 94 7.55 -14.82 -2.27
N ASN A 95 7.81 -15.88 -1.49
CA ASN A 95 7.06 -17.13 -1.61
C ASN A 95 5.57 -16.91 -1.27
N GLU A 96 4.67 -17.47 -2.08
CA GLU A 96 3.22 -17.32 -1.97
C GLU A 96 2.70 -17.88 -0.64
N THR A 97 3.28 -18.98 -0.15
CA THR A 97 3.01 -19.55 1.17
C THR A 97 3.35 -18.55 2.26
N ASP A 98 4.51 -17.91 2.20
CA ASP A 98 4.90 -16.90 3.19
C ASP A 98 4.00 -15.66 3.13
N ILE A 99 3.54 -15.28 1.94
CA ILE A 99 2.57 -14.18 1.79
C ILE A 99 1.29 -14.53 2.54
N VAL A 100 0.70 -15.69 2.27
CA VAL A 100 -0.65 -16.04 2.75
C VAL A 100 -0.66 -16.53 4.20
N ASN A 101 0.34 -17.32 4.59
CA ASN A 101 0.40 -18.01 5.87
C ASN A 101 1.23 -17.31 6.94
N ILE A 102 2.13 -16.40 6.56
CA ILE A 102 2.97 -15.67 7.51
C ILE A 102 2.63 -14.19 7.51
N PHE A 103 2.58 -13.54 6.34
CA PHE A 103 2.40 -12.09 6.24
C PHE A 103 0.94 -11.64 6.39
N LEU A 104 0.00 -12.15 5.60
CA LEU A 104 -1.42 -11.74 5.71
C LEU A 104 -2.00 -11.89 7.13
N PRO A 105 -1.65 -12.92 7.93
CA PRO A 105 -2.11 -13.06 9.31
C PRO A 105 -1.66 -11.94 10.24
N THR A 106 -0.54 -11.24 9.95
CA THR A 106 -0.10 -10.10 10.78
C THR A 106 -0.95 -8.85 10.56
N LEU A 107 -1.78 -8.85 9.51
CA LEU A 107 -2.63 -7.73 9.16
C LEU A 107 -4.03 -7.87 9.76
N SER A 108 -4.64 -6.72 10.08
CA SER A 108 -6.06 -6.66 10.41
C SER A 108 -6.92 -7.15 9.23
N CYS A 109 -8.12 -7.63 9.52
CA CYS A 109 -9.02 -8.17 8.49
C CYS A 109 -9.29 -7.17 7.35
N SER A 110 -9.55 -5.90 7.70
CA SER A 110 -9.80 -4.85 6.72
C SER A 110 -8.57 -4.50 5.88
N LEU A 111 -7.36 -4.67 6.42
CA LEU A 111 -6.13 -4.41 5.70
C LEU A 111 -5.77 -5.57 4.77
N ARG A 112 -6.05 -6.83 5.14
CA ARG A 112 -5.81 -8.00 4.28
C ARG A 112 -6.47 -7.87 2.92
N GLY A 113 -7.77 -7.55 2.89
CA GLY A 113 -8.51 -7.37 1.63
C GLY A 113 -7.91 -6.23 0.78
N LYS A 114 -7.51 -5.12 1.40
CA LYS A 114 -6.87 -4.02 0.69
C LYS A 114 -5.53 -4.41 0.09
N VAL A 115 -4.70 -5.16 0.83
CA VAL A 115 -3.41 -5.63 0.32
C VAL A 115 -3.60 -6.64 -0.80
N LEU A 116 -4.52 -7.61 -0.64
CA LEU A 116 -4.87 -8.58 -1.68
C LEU A 116 -5.32 -7.88 -2.96
N LEU A 117 -6.22 -6.91 -2.87
CA LEU A 117 -6.67 -6.15 -4.04
C LEU A 117 -5.52 -5.39 -4.73
N LYS A 118 -4.52 -4.97 -3.96
CA LYS A 118 -3.35 -4.30 -4.51
C LYS A 118 -2.35 -5.25 -5.15
N MET A 119 -2.20 -6.46 -4.61
CA MET A 119 -1.45 -7.52 -5.27
C MET A 119 -2.10 -7.89 -6.60
N ALA A 120 -3.43 -8.02 -6.64
CA ALA A 120 -4.22 -8.34 -7.83
C ALA A 120 -3.96 -7.42 -9.03
N VAL A 121 -3.74 -6.12 -8.78
CA VAL A 121 -3.46 -5.14 -9.85
C VAL A 121 -1.97 -4.91 -10.12
N SER A 122 -1.08 -5.59 -9.38
CA SER A 122 0.36 -5.32 -9.39
C SER A 122 1.24 -6.52 -9.73
N LEU A 123 0.79 -7.72 -9.40
CA LEU A 123 1.49 -8.98 -9.65
C LEU A 123 0.99 -9.63 -10.96
N THR A 124 1.70 -10.66 -11.41
CA THR A 124 1.33 -11.43 -12.60
C THR A 124 0.19 -12.41 -12.31
N GLU A 125 -0.55 -12.80 -13.35
CA GLU A 125 -1.63 -13.79 -13.24
C GLU A 125 -1.14 -15.11 -12.62
N GLU A 126 0.00 -15.64 -13.09
CA GLU A 126 0.59 -16.87 -12.53
C GLU A 126 0.88 -16.77 -11.02
N LYS A 127 1.31 -15.60 -10.57
CA LYS A 127 1.57 -15.35 -9.14
C LYS A 127 0.26 -15.28 -8.36
N MET A 128 -0.74 -14.61 -8.92
CA MET A 128 -2.06 -14.46 -8.31
C MET A 128 -2.81 -15.78 -8.23
N ASP A 129 -2.71 -16.65 -9.23
CA ASP A 129 -3.28 -18.00 -9.22
C ASP A 129 -2.82 -18.80 -7.99
N LYS A 130 -1.51 -18.88 -7.78
CA LYS A 130 -0.90 -19.58 -6.63
C LYS A 130 -1.31 -18.95 -5.29
N ILE A 131 -1.34 -17.62 -5.22
CA ILE A 131 -1.79 -16.91 -4.01
C ILE A 131 -3.27 -17.22 -3.73
N ILE A 132 -4.11 -17.26 -4.77
CA ILE A 132 -5.55 -17.43 -4.61
C ILE A 132 -5.92 -18.82 -4.12
N GLU A 133 -5.26 -19.87 -4.59
CA GLU A 133 -5.46 -21.22 -4.06
C GLU A 133 -5.23 -21.26 -2.55
N LEU A 134 -4.11 -20.68 -2.09
CA LEU A 134 -3.77 -20.61 -0.67
C LEU A 134 -4.74 -19.69 0.11
N VAL A 135 -5.22 -18.61 -0.50
CA VAL A 135 -6.19 -17.70 0.13
C VAL A 135 -7.53 -18.40 0.32
N ILE A 136 -7.99 -19.18 -0.66
CA ILE A 136 -9.22 -19.97 -0.57
C ILE A 136 -9.08 -20.99 0.57
N GLU A 137 -7.96 -21.72 0.61
CA GLU A 137 -7.70 -22.73 1.65
C GLU A 137 -7.74 -22.12 3.07
N ARG A 138 -7.11 -20.95 3.25
CA ARG A 138 -6.97 -20.34 4.58
C ARG A 138 -8.12 -19.44 5.01
N TYR A 139 -8.66 -18.65 4.09
CA TYR A 139 -9.61 -17.56 4.39
C TYR A 139 -10.98 -17.77 3.73
N GLY A 140 -11.12 -18.77 2.87
CA GLY A 140 -12.35 -19.08 2.15
C GLY A 140 -12.57 -18.24 0.89
N VAL A 141 -13.51 -18.70 0.07
CA VAL A 141 -13.82 -18.12 -1.25
C VAL A 141 -14.28 -16.66 -1.19
N ASN A 142 -14.95 -16.25 -0.10
CA ASN A 142 -15.48 -14.88 0.04
C ASN A 142 -14.39 -13.79 0.05
N LEU A 143 -13.19 -14.10 0.51
CA LEU A 143 -12.06 -13.16 0.43
C LEU A 143 -11.40 -13.25 -0.96
N ALA A 144 -11.24 -14.46 -1.48
CA ALA A 144 -10.64 -14.71 -2.79
C ALA A 144 -11.43 -14.07 -3.94
N GLN A 145 -12.77 -14.11 -3.88
CA GLN A 145 -13.64 -13.60 -4.95
C GLN A 145 -13.36 -12.14 -5.31
N GLN A 146 -12.92 -11.33 -4.34
CA GLN A 146 -12.63 -9.91 -4.53
C GLN A 146 -11.46 -9.63 -5.48
N VAL A 147 -10.65 -10.65 -5.79
CA VAL A 147 -9.45 -10.52 -6.60
C VAL A 147 -9.36 -11.55 -7.74
N LEU A 148 -10.40 -12.36 -7.97
CA LEU A 148 -10.42 -13.36 -9.04
C LEU A 148 -10.18 -12.78 -10.43
N PHE A 149 -10.56 -11.52 -10.67
CA PHE A 149 -10.33 -10.84 -11.93
C PHE A 149 -8.83 -10.72 -12.32
N SER A 150 -7.92 -11.02 -11.39
CA SER A 150 -6.46 -10.99 -11.61
C SER A 150 -5.84 -12.36 -11.85
N CYS A 151 -6.65 -13.42 -11.84
CA CYS A 151 -6.24 -14.78 -12.10
C CYS A 151 -6.35 -15.12 -13.58
N SER A 152 -5.69 -16.21 -13.99
CA SER A 152 -5.85 -16.77 -15.32
C SER A 152 -7.29 -17.25 -15.56
N GLU A 153 -7.69 -17.34 -16.83
CA GLU A 153 -9.00 -17.84 -17.22
C GLU A 153 -9.26 -19.25 -16.68
N ASP A 154 -8.25 -20.13 -16.73
CA ASP A 154 -8.35 -21.50 -16.23
C ASP A 154 -8.60 -21.53 -14.72
N MET A 155 -7.90 -20.68 -13.96
CA MET A 155 -8.11 -20.56 -12.52
C MET A 155 -9.51 -20.02 -12.20
N ILE A 156 -9.97 -18.99 -12.92
CA ILE A 156 -11.32 -18.45 -12.74
C ILE A 156 -12.38 -19.53 -13.01
N ARG A 157 -12.26 -20.28 -14.11
CA ARG A 157 -13.15 -21.39 -14.46
C ARG A 157 -13.14 -22.48 -13.39
N LYS A 158 -11.95 -22.85 -12.90
CA LYS A 158 -11.79 -23.82 -11.80
C LYS A 158 -12.55 -23.38 -10.55
N ILE A 159 -12.48 -22.11 -10.18
CA ILE A 159 -13.11 -21.64 -8.94
C ILE A 159 -14.63 -21.52 -9.14
N ILE A 160 -15.12 -21.00 -10.28
CA ILE A 160 -16.56 -20.92 -10.58
C ILE A 160 -17.22 -22.30 -10.56
N ASN A 161 -16.55 -23.33 -11.07
CA ASN A 161 -17.11 -24.67 -11.13
C ASN A 161 -17.12 -25.39 -9.77
N ASN A 162 -16.25 -25.00 -8.84
CA ASN A 162 -16.05 -25.70 -7.56
C ASN A 162 -16.65 -24.98 -6.36
N TYR A 163 -16.95 -23.68 -6.49
CA TYR A 163 -17.44 -22.86 -5.39
C TYR A 163 -18.65 -22.05 -5.82
N ASP A 164 -19.57 -21.82 -4.87
CA ASP A 164 -20.67 -20.88 -5.04
C ASP A 164 -20.12 -19.44 -4.95
N ILE A 165 -19.86 -18.84 -6.12
CA ILE A 165 -19.33 -17.48 -6.22
C ILE A 165 -20.50 -16.54 -6.49
N ASP A 166 -20.69 -15.59 -5.58
CA ASP A 166 -21.59 -14.48 -5.80
C ASP A 166 -20.89 -13.42 -6.67
N LEU A 167 -21.21 -13.41 -7.96
CA LEU A 167 -20.70 -12.41 -8.91
C LEU A 167 -21.45 -11.08 -8.85
N ASP A 168 -22.34 -10.88 -7.85
CA ASP A 168 -23.10 -9.63 -7.74
C ASP A 168 -22.14 -8.43 -7.65
N PRO A 169 -22.29 -7.41 -8.52
CA PRO A 169 -21.31 -6.36 -8.65
C PRO A 169 -21.34 -5.49 -7.40
N VAL A 170 -20.35 -5.68 -6.51
CA VAL A 170 -20.03 -4.72 -5.44
C VAL A 170 -19.32 -3.50 -6.04
N PHE A 171 -19.90 -2.92 -7.09
CA PHE A 171 -19.69 -1.54 -7.53
C PHE A 171 -20.93 -0.71 -7.21
N ARG A 172 -21.46 -0.81 -5.97
CA ARG A 172 -22.26 0.28 -5.42
C ARG A 172 -21.32 1.43 -5.05
N ILE A 173 -20.89 2.18 -6.06
CA ILE A 173 -20.47 3.58 -5.84
C ILE A 173 -21.68 4.25 -5.21
N SER A 174 -21.58 4.59 -3.93
CA SER A 174 -22.56 5.37 -3.19
C SER A 174 -22.77 6.71 -3.90
N ARG A 175 -23.64 6.76 -4.91
CA ARG A 175 -24.22 8.00 -5.39
C ARG A 175 -25.10 8.49 -4.24
N LYS A 176 -24.58 9.45 -3.46
CA LYS A 176 -25.39 10.27 -2.57
C LYS A 176 -26.58 10.78 -3.38
N ARG A 177 -27.79 10.34 -3.05
CA ARG A 177 -28.98 11.10 -3.42
C ARG A 177 -28.91 12.38 -2.60
N ILE A 178 -28.67 13.49 -3.30
CA ILE A 178 -29.01 14.81 -2.79
C ILE A 178 -30.55 14.80 -2.74
N GLN A 179 -31.09 14.82 -1.52
CA GLN A 179 -32.45 15.32 -1.29
C GLN A 179 -32.40 16.84 -1.21
#